data_AF-A0A8B6X3W4-F1
#
_entry.id   AF-A0A8B6X3W4-F1
#
_cell.length_a   1.000
_cell.length_b   1.000
_cell.length_c   1.000
_cell.angle_alpha   90.00
_cell.angle_beta   90.00
_cell.angle_gamma   90.00
#
_symmetry.space_group_name_H-M   'P 1'
#
loop_
_entity.id
_entity.type
_entity.pdbx_description
1 polymer ?
#
loop_
_entity_poly.entity_id
_entity_poly.type
_entity_poly.pdbx_seq_one_letter_code
_entity_poly.pdbx_strand_id
1 'polypeptide(L)'
;MSLWMNEMTWVEYEREVIARRPPVFLPVGALEQHGPHLPLGTDALLATAVARDAAAKVGGIVAPALSFGYKSQPKCGGGQHFCGTTSLDGATLSAQVRDVLREFARHGLERVVIVNGHYENTWFLIEGIDLALRDIRPEPGRFSVMRLEYWDFTTPQTLATVFPDGFPGYALEHAAVIETSLMLHYHPALVRLDKLPADPPADFPPYDIHPAKPDWVPPSGVLSSARGATAAHGALMATELAASISAAVAAEFGLAATA
;
A
#
# COMPACT_ATOMS: atom_id res chain seq x y z
N MET A 1 -7.97 14.11 -18.97
CA MET A 1 -6.63 13.49 -18.93
C MET A 1 -6.75 12.25 -18.08
N SER A 2 -6.25 11.09 -18.53
CA SER A 2 -6.25 9.92 -17.65
C SER A 2 -5.34 10.19 -16.45
N LEU A 3 -5.72 9.69 -15.29
CA LEU A 3 -4.90 9.71 -14.08
C LEU A 3 -3.91 8.53 -14.08
N TRP A 4 -4.15 7.52 -14.93
CA TRP A 4 -3.39 6.28 -15.00
C TRP A 4 -2.28 6.37 -16.02
N MET A 5 -1.03 6.19 -15.58
CA MET A 5 0.14 6.24 -16.45
C MET A 5 0.12 5.13 -17.52
N ASN A 6 -0.40 3.94 -17.19
CA ASN A 6 -0.51 2.79 -18.10
C ASN A 6 -1.61 2.94 -19.16
N GLU A 7 -2.44 3.98 -19.10
CA GLU A 7 -3.44 4.28 -20.12
C GLU A 7 -2.98 5.38 -21.10
N MET A 8 -1.79 5.95 -20.88
CA MET A 8 -1.24 7.01 -21.72
C MET A 8 -0.35 6.44 -22.82
N THR A 9 -0.42 7.04 -24.00
CA THR A 9 0.67 6.94 -24.97
C THR A 9 1.89 7.71 -24.47
N TRP A 10 3.09 7.36 -24.94
CA TRP A 10 4.30 8.09 -24.53
C TRP A 10 4.27 9.58 -24.92
N VAL A 11 3.53 9.94 -25.98
CA VAL A 11 3.33 11.34 -26.43
C VAL A 11 2.42 12.10 -25.46
N GLU A 12 1.36 11.46 -24.96
CA GLU A 12 0.52 12.03 -23.90
C GLU A 12 1.31 12.17 -22.60
N TYR A 13 2.13 11.18 -22.24
CA TYR A 13 3.00 11.24 -21.07
C TYR A 13 3.99 12.41 -21.15
N GLU A 14 4.65 12.60 -22.29
CA GLU A 14 5.55 13.74 -22.50
C GLU A 14 4.81 15.08 -22.35
N ARG A 15 3.68 15.23 -23.04
CA ARG A 15 2.92 16.50 -23.06
C ARG A 15 2.25 16.83 -21.73
N GLU A 16 1.72 15.83 -21.05
CA GLU A 16 0.85 16.04 -19.88
C GLU A 16 1.59 15.81 -18.56
N VAL A 17 2.52 14.87 -18.50
CA VAL A 17 3.22 14.53 -17.26
C VAL A 17 4.56 15.24 -17.20
N ILE A 18 5.40 15.14 -18.23
CA ILE A 18 6.74 15.74 -18.18
C ILE A 18 6.70 17.26 -18.25
N ALA A 19 5.81 17.84 -19.07
CA ALA A 19 5.66 19.29 -19.15
C ALA A 19 5.13 19.93 -17.85
N ARG A 20 4.27 19.23 -17.11
CA ARG A 20 3.60 19.74 -15.91
C ARG A 20 4.25 19.31 -14.60
N ARG A 21 5.01 18.20 -14.62
CA ARG A 21 5.68 17.57 -13.47
C ARG A 21 4.76 17.37 -12.26
N PRO A 22 3.59 16.71 -12.44
CA PRO A 22 2.70 16.42 -11.31
C PRO A 22 3.38 15.43 -10.35
N PRO A 23 2.92 15.34 -9.08
CA PRO A 23 3.33 14.24 -8.22
C PRO A 23 2.91 12.90 -8.83
N VAL A 24 3.85 11.95 -8.87
CA VAL A 24 3.61 10.59 -9.37
C VAL A 24 3.47 9.63 -8.19
N PHE A 25 2.32 8.99 -8.07
CA PHE A 25 2.01 7.99 -7.07
C PHE A 25 2.38 6.61 -7.60
N LEU A 26 3.28 5.90 -6.91
CA LEU A 26 3.70 4.54 -7.20
C LEU A 26 3.10 3.60 -6.14
N PRO A 27 2.05 2.82 -6.46
CA PRO A 27 1.52 1.81 -5.56
C PRO A 27 2.50 0.64 -5.46
N VAL A 28 2.73 0.14 -4.25
CA VAL A 28 3.58 -1.03 -4.00
C VAL A 28 2.87 -1.96 -3.02
N GLY A 29 2.52 -3.16 -3.46
CA GLY A 29 1.84 -4.17 -2.63
C GLY A 29 2.58 -5.51 -2.66
N ALA A 30 1.82 -6.61 -2.60
CA ALA A 30 2.29 -7.96 -2.83
C ALA A 30 1.19 -8.85 -3.44
N LEU A 31 1.60 -10.08 -3.76
CA LEU A 31 0.70 -11.20 -4.03
C LEU A 31 0.78 -12.14 -2.82
N GLU A 32 -0.21 -12.09 -1.95
CA GLU A 32 -0.17 -12.71 -0.62
C GLU A 32 -1.54 -13.29 -0.23
N GLN A 33 -1.53 -14.43 0.45
CA GLN A 33 -2.72 -14.99 1.09
C GLN A 33 -3.43 -13.93 1.95
N HIS A 34 -4.73 -13.76 1.77
CA HIS A 34 -5.56 -12.88 2.60
C HIS A 34 -6.77 -13.63 3.15
N GLY A 35 -6.49 -14.78 3.75
CA GLY A 35 -7.55 -15.67 4.18
C GLY A 35 -8.37 -16.25 3.04
N PRO A 36 -9.45 -16.96 3.38
CA PRO A 36 -10.35 -17.57 2.41
C PRO A 36 -11.33 -16.56 1.76
N HIS A 37 -11.44 -15.33 2.28
CA HIS A 37 -12.47 -14.35 1.90
C HIS A 37 -11.99 -13.21 1.00
N LEU A 38 -10.68 -12.94 0.94
CA LEU A 38 -10.11 -11.89 0.09
C LEU A 38 -9.20 -12.48 -1.01
N PRO A 39 -9.00 -11.75 -2.12
CA PRO A 39 -8.10 -12.18 -3.20
C PRO A 39 -6.62 -12.05 -2.79
N LEU A 40 -5.75 -12.79 -3.48
CA LEU A 40 -4.29 -12.71 -3.27
C LEU A 40 -3.67 -11.34 -3.59
N GLY A 41 -4.37 -10.49 -4.35
CA GLY A 41 -3.86 -9.18 -4.78
C GLY A 41 -4.30 -8.01 -3.91
N THR A 42 -4.80 -8.27 -2.69
CA THR A 42 -5.43 -7.25 -1.82
C THR A 42 -4.54 -6.02 -1.65
N ASP A 43 -3.27 -6.19 -1.29
CA ASP A 43 -2.32 -5.10 -1.04
C ASP A 43 -2.16 -4.17 -2.24
N ALA A 44 -1.95 -4.76 -3.42
CA ALA A 44 -1.72 -4.00 -4.64
C ALA A 44 -3.01 -3.30 -5.09
N LEU A 45 -4.17 -3.95 -4.94
CA LEU A 45 -5.48 -3.37 -5.24
C LEU A 45 -5.77 -2.17 -4.32
N LEU A 46 -5.57 -2.33 -3.01
CA LEU A 46 -5.82 -1.29 -2.02
C LEU A 46 -4.85 -0.11 -2.17
N ALA A 47 -3.53 -0.36 -2.29
CA ALA A 47 -2.54 0.67 -2.53
C ALA A 47 -2.87 1.48 -3.79
N THR A 48 -3.29 0.79 -4.87
CA THR A 48 -3.65 1.43 -6.14
C THR A 48 -4.91 2.29 -6.01
N ALA A 49 -5.94 1.79 -5.33
CA ALA A 49 -7.20 2.51 -5.12
C ALA A 49 -6.99 3.76 -4.25
N VAL A 50 -6.24 3.65 -3.16
CA VAL A 50 -5.91 4.79 -2.30
C VAL A 50 -5.03 5.81 -3.03
N ALA A 51 -4.02 5.34 -3.78
CA ALA A 51 -3.18 6.21 -4.60
C ALA A 51 -4.00 7.01 -5.62
N ARG A 52 -4.98 6.38 -6.28
CA ARG A 52 -5.91 7.05 -7.20
C ARG A 52 -6.68 8.17 -6.53
N ASP A 53 -7.28 7.92 -5.39
CA ASP A 53 -8.14 8.91 -4.72
C ASP A 53 -7.34 10.09 -4.18
N ALA A 54 -6.14 9.83 -3.65
CA ALA A 54 -5.23 10.90 -3.25
C ALA A 54 -4.69 11.69 -4.45
N ALA A 55 -4.26 11.01 -5.52
CA ALA A 55 -3.74 11.64 -6.72
C ALA A 55 -4.78 12.55 -7.39
N ALA A 56 -6.04 12.13 -7.45
CA ALA A 56 -7.12 12.91 -8.04
C ALA A 56 -7.29 14.28 -7.36
N LYS A 57 -7.04 14.36 -6.04
CA LYS A 57 -7.16 15.57 -5.23
C LYS A 57 -5.98 16.54 -5.33
N VAL A 58 -4.89 16.16 -5.98
CA VAL A 58 -3.70 17.01 -6.16
C VAL A 58 -3.25 17.14 -7.62
N GLY A 59 -4.09 16.66 -8.55
CA GLY A 59 -3.73 16.59 -9.97
C GLY A 59 -2.53 15.68 -10.26
N GLY A 60 -2.36 14.63 -9.46
CA GLY A 60 -1.29 13.63 -9.58
C GLY A 60 -1.56 12.58 -10.66
N ILE A 61 -0.57 11.72 -10.88
CA ILE A 61 -0.62 10.58 -11.80
C ILE A 61 -0.31 9.30 -11.02
N VAL A 62 -1.02 8.22 -11.29
CA VAL A 62 -0.74 6.91 -10.71
C VAL A 62 0.04 6.04 -11.69
N ALA A 63 1.24 5.63 -11.28
CA ALA A 63 2.08 4.68 -11.97
C ALA A 63 1.53 3.23 -11.84
N PRO A 64 1.95 2.29 -12.71
CA PRO A 64 1.61 0.89 -12.55
C PRO A 64 2.09 0.36 -11.19
N ALA A 65 1.26 -0.45 -10.53
CA ALA A 65 1.60 -1.01 -9.24
C ALA A 65 2.75 -2.02 -9.33
N LEU A 66 3.61 -2.03 -8.31
CA LEU A 66 4.52 -3.15 -8.05
C LEU A 66 3.73 -4.22 -7.28
N SER A 67 3.25 -5.25 -7.99
CA SER A 67 2.32 -6.25 -7.44
C SER A 67 2.98 -7.45 -6.74
N PHE A 68 4.31 -7.52 -6.71
CA PHE A 68 5.05 -8.52 -5.94
C PHE A 68 5.92 -7.80 -4.90
N GLY A 69 5.73 -8.15 -3.63
CA GLY A 69 6.40 -7.54 -2.48
C GLY A 69 7.39 -8.48 -1.80
N TYR A 70 7.93 -8.06 -0.65
CA TYR A 70 8.82 -8.87 0.16
C TYR A 70 8.09 -10.06 0.82
N LYS A 71 8.89 -11.00 1.32
CA LYS A 71 8.44 -12.23 1.99
C LYS A 71 7.57 -11.90 3.19
N SER A 72 6.36 -12.46 3.18
CA SER A 72 5.40 -12.43 4.27
C SER A 72 6.05 -12.93 5.56
N GLN A 73 5.84 -12.21 6.67
CA GLN A 73 6.29 -12.58 8.01
C GLN A 73 5.11 -13.05 8.86
N PRO A 74 5.29 -14.04 9.75
CA PRO A 74 4.21 -14.61 10.56
C PRO A 74 3.37 -13.57 11.32
N LYS A 75 4.02 -12.51 11.84
CA LYS A 75 3.40 -11.52 12.73
C LYS A 75 2.69 -10.36 12.02
N CYS A 76 2.75 -10.30 10.69
CA CYS A 76 2.12 -9.21 9.93
C CYS A 76 1.49 -9.62 8.60
N GLY A 77 1.80 -10.79 8.05
CA GLY A 77 1.18 -11.33 6.83
C GLY A 77 0.78 -12.81 6.91
N GLY A 78 0.94 -13.43 8.09
CA GLY A 78 0.73 -14.88 8.29
C GLY A 78 1.89 -15.76 7.79
N GLY A 79 2.86 -15.21 7.08
CA GLY A 79 4.13 -15.86 6.77
C GLY A 79 4.20 -16.55 5.40
N GLN A 80 5.43 -16.71 4.91
CA GLN A 80 5.74 -17.18 3.55
C GLN A 80 5.34 -18.63 3.21
N HIS A 81 4.84 -19.40 4.16
CA HIS A 81 4.55 -20.83 3.97
C HIS A 81 3.21 -21.10 3.30
N PHE A 82 2.33 -20.10 3.20
CA PHE A 82 1.03 -20.23 2.54
C PHE A 82 1.15 -20.33 1.02
N CYS A 83 0.32 -21.19 0.43
CA CYS A 83 0.23 -21.35 -1.02
C CYS A 83 -0.36 -20.09 -1.68
N GLY A 84 0.14 -19.73 -2.87
CA GLY A 84 -0.28 -18.54 -3.62
C GLY A 84 0.56 -17.31 -3.31
N THR A 85 0.97 -17.12 -2.05
CA THR A 85 1.91 -16.05 -1.68
C THR A 85 3.20 -16.18 -2.49
N THR A 86 3.50 -15.15 -3.28
CA THR A 86 4.64 -15.13 -4.20
C THR A 86 5.42 -13.86 -3.95
N SER A 87 6.59 -13.99 -3.33
CA SER A 87 7.35 -12.84 -2.85
C SER A 87 8.73 -12.75 -3.50
N LEU A 88 9.24 -11.53 -3.53
CA LEU A 88 10.57 -11.19 -3.97
C LEU A 88 11.58 -11.35 -2.83
N ASP A 89 12.83 -11.61 -3.20
CA ASP A 89 13.94 -11.35 -2.29
C ASP A 89 14.08 -9.84 -2.05
N GLY A 90 14.61 -9.49 -0.88
CA GLY A 90 14.78 -8.08 -0.49
C GLY A 90 15.60 -7.27 -1.49
N ALA A 91 16.69 -7.86 -1.99
CA ALA A 91 17.54 -7.25 -3.01
C ALA A 91 16.77 -6.97 -4.32
N THR A 92 15.83 -7.84 -4.70
CA THR A 92 15.03 -7.68 -5.91
C THR A 92 14.03 -6.54 -5.78
N LEU A 93 13.33 -6.45 -4.64
CA LEU A 93 12.39 -5.35 -4.39
C LEU A 93 13.13 -4.00 -4.32
N SER A 94 14.24 -3.93 -3.56
CA SER A 94 15.05 -2.71 -3.49
C SER A 94 15.63 -2.30 -4.86
N ALA A 95 16.08 -3.27 -5.67
CA ALA A 95 16.56 -2.98 -7.03
C ALA A 95 15.43 -2.48 -7.95
N GLN A 96 14.24 -3.08 -7.88
CA GLN A 96 13.09 -2.66 -8.68
C GLN A 96 12.69 -1.22 -8.35
N VAL A 97 12.58 -0.86 -7.07
CA VAL A 97 12.30 0.51 -6.62
C VAL A 97 13.41 1.46 -7.09
N ARG A 98 14.67 1.06 -6.93
CA ARG A 98 15.82 1.86 -7.35
C ARG A 98 15.75 2.21 -8.83
N ASP A 99 15.50 1.21 -9.68
CA ASP A 99 15.48 1.40 -11.13
C ASP A 99 14.27 2.23 -11.59
N VAL A 100 13.09 2.01 -11.01
CA VAL A 100 11.90 2.83 -11.31
C VAL A 100 12.12 4.30 -10.96
N LEU A 101 12.69 4.58 -9.78
CA LEU A 101 12.97 5.96 -9.36
C LEU A 101 14.03 6.64 -10.25
N ARG A 102 15.07 5.91 -10.66
CA ARG A 102 16.09 6.42 -11.60
C ARG A 102 15.48 6.75 -12.96
N GLU A 103 14.57 5.93 -13.47
CA GLU A 103 13.89 6.19 -14.74
C GLU A 103 12.92 7.37 -14.63
N PHE A 104 12.19 7.51 -13.53
CA PHE A 104 11.37 8.69 -13.27
C PHE A 104 12.21 9.98 -13.21
N ALA A 105 13.36 9.94 -12.53
CA ALA A 105 14.29 11.07 -12.52
C ALA A 105 14.87 11.36 -13.91
N ARG A 106 15.22 10.32 -14.69
CA ARG A 106 15.69 10.46 -16.09
C ARG A 106 14.64 11.13 -16.98
N HIS A 107 13.35 10.85 -16.77
CA HIS A 107 12.26 11.50 -17.49
C HIS A 107 12.05 12.97 -17.10
N GLY A 108 12.65 13.42 -15.99
CA GLY A 108 12.49 14.79 -15.48
C GLY A 108 11.33 14.96 -14.52
N LEU A 109 10.81 13.86 -13.95
CA LEU A 109 9.93 13.93 -12.79
C LEU A 109 10.72 14.37 -11.56
N GLU A 110 10.04 15.03 -10.61
CA GLU A 110 10.69 15.62 -9.43
C GLU A 110 10.07 15.13 -8.12
N ARG A 111 8.88 14.52 -8.17
CA ARG A 111 8.04 14.25 -6.99
C ARG A 111 7.42 12.87 -7.14
N VAL A 112 7.84 11.93 -6.31
CA VAL A 112 7.30 10.57 -6.28
C VAL A 112 6.70 10.29 -4.91
N VAL A 113 5.50 9.71 -4.88
CA VAL A 113 4.81 9.24 -3.67
C VAL A 113 4.70 7.73 -3.75
N ILE A 114 5.43 7.00 -2.93
CA ILE A 114 5.30 5.55 -2.82
C ILE A 114 4.19 5.24 -1.81
N VAL A 115 3.10 4.64 -2.29
CA VAL A 115 1.98 4.20 -1.45
C VAL A 115 2.16 2.73 -1.17
N ASN A 116 2.66 2.41 0.02
CA ASN A 116 2.89 1.04 0.46
C ASN A 116 1.59 0.41 0.95
N GLY A 117 1.28 -0.78 0.42
CA GLY A 117 0.14 -1.58 0.79
C GLY A 117 0.46 -2.91 1.45
N HIS A 118 1.75 -3.23 1.65
CA HIS A 118 2.22 -4.47 2.28
C HIS A 118 3.22 -4.14 3.38
N TYR A 119 2.98 -4.59 4.61
CA TYR A 119 3.73 -4.15 5.79
C TYR A 119 5.24 -4.42 5.65
N GLU A 120 5.57 -5.60 5.15
CA GLU A 120 6.91 -6.15 5.02
C GLU A 120 7.79 -5.43 3.99
N ASN A 121 7.19 -4.66 3.07
CA ASN A 121 7.95 -3.93 2.06
C ASN A 121 8.81 -2.81 2.66
N THR A 122 8.40 -2.26 3.80
CA THR A 122 8.90 -0.99 4.37
C THR A 122 10.41 -0.80 4.27
N TRP A 123 11.20 -1.74 4.79
CA TRP A 123 12.67 -1.62 4.83
C TRP A 123 13.32 -1.69 3.45
N PHE A 124 12.75 -2.46 2.53
CA PHE A 124 13.28 -2.63 1.18
C PHE A 124 12.93 -1.45 0.27
N LEU A 125 11.78 -0.80 0.53
CA LEU A 125 11.45 0.48 -0.08
C LEU A 125 12.45 1.57 0.37
N ILE A 126 12.74 1.64 1.68
CA ILE A 126 13.74 2.59 2.22
C ILE A 126 15.10 2.39 1.54
N GLU A 127 15.59 1.16 1.48
CA GLU A 127 16.86 0.84 0.79
C GLU A 127 16.82 1.22 -0.70
N GLY A 128 15.74 0.88 -1.41
CA GLY A 128 15.60 1.22 -2.83
C GLY A 128 15.59 2.72 -3.11
N ILE A 129 14.94 3.49 -2.22
CA ILE A 129 14.91 4.96 -2.27
C ILE A 129 16.32 5.52 -2.04
N ASP A 130 17.02 5.10 -0.98
CA ASP A 130 18.35 5.62 -0.65
C ASP A 130 19.36 5.32 -1.77
N LEU A 131 19.36 4.09 -2.29
CA LEU A 131 20.20 3.71 -3.43
C LEU A 131 19.91 4.55 -4.68
N ALA A 132 18.63 4.83 -4.97
CA ALA A 132 18.26 5.69 -6.10
C ALA A 132 18.75 7.12 -5.91
N LEU A 133 18.50 7.72 -4.74
CA LEU A 133 18.92 9.09 -4.43
C LEU A 133 20.45 9.23 -4.48
N ARG A 134 21.18 8.21 -4.03
CA ARG A 134 22.66 8.15 -4.12
C ARG A 134 23.16 8.10 -5.56
N ASP A 135 22.44 7.43 -6.46
CA ASP A 135 22.78 7.36 -7.88
C ASP A 135 22.42 8.64 -8.63
N ILE A 136 21.21 9.17 -8.38
CA ILE A 136 20.67 10.36 -9.05
C ILE A 136 21.45 11.60 -8.61
N ARG A 137 21.84 11.67 -7.32
CA ARG A 137 22.47 12.83 -6.67
C ARG A 137 21.74 14.14 -7.01
N PRO A 138 20.43 14.23 -6.71
CA PRO A 138 19.67 15.41 -7.06
C PRO A 138 20.17 16.62 -6.26
N GLU A 139 20.19 17.79 -6.90
CA GLU A 139 20.24 19.04 -6.16
C GLU A 139 19.07 19.09 -5.16
N PRO A 140 19.24 19.72 -3.98
CA PRO A 140 18.19 19.80 -2.98
C PRO A 140 16.85 20.27 -3.57
N GLY A 141 15.79 19.49 -3.34
CA GLY A 141 14.43 19.77 -3.82
C GLY A 141 14.17 19.43 -5.30
N ARG A 142 15.15 18.89 -6.04
CA ARG A 142 14.99 18.55 -7.47
C ARG A 142 14.37 17.17 -7.71
N PHE A 143 14.59 16.23 -6.80
CA PHE A 143 13.92 14.91 -6.83
C PHE A 143 13.68 14.45 -5.40
N SER A 144 12.42 14.36 -5.01
CA SER A 144 11.99 13.97 -3.67
C SER A 144 11.06 12.77 -3.75
N VAL A 145 11.25 11.83 -2.82
CA VAL A 145 10.42 10.64 -2.68
C VAL A 145 9.78 10.64 -1.29
N MET A 146 8.46 10.72 -1.25
CA MET A 146 7.66 10.46 -0.04
C MET A 146 7.25 8.99 -0.09
N ARG A 147 7.66 8.14 0.87
CA ARG A 147 6.96 6.85 1.07
C ARG A 147 6.00 6.97 2.24
N LEU A 148 4.87 6.32 2.12
CA LEU A 148 3.86 6.26 3.16
C LEU A 148 3.22 4.88 3.20
N GLU A 149 2.78 4.51 4.38
CA GLU A 149 1.81 3.46 4.63
C GLU A 149 0.44 4.10 4.65
N TYR A 150 -0.49 3.64 3.81
CA TYR A 150 -1.79 4.31 3.76
C TYR A 150 -2.52 4.20 5.11
N TRP A 151 -2.38 3.10 5.82
CA TRP A 151 -3.09 2.87 7.08
C TRP A 151 -2.71 3.86 8.19
N ASP A 152 -1.47 4.37 8.21
CA ASP A 152 -0.99 5.36 9.20
C ASP A 152 -1.74 6.71 9.14
N PHE A 153 -2.46 6.97 8.04
CA PHE A 153 -3.29 8.16 7.87
C PHE A 153 -4.71 8.02 8.47
N THR A 154 -5.03 6.87 9.05
CA THR A 154 -6.31 6.64 9.74
C THR A 154 -6.29 7.26 11.13
N THR A 155 -7.24 8.14 11.42
CA THR A 155 -7.24 8.87 12.70
C THR A 155 -7.73 7.99 13.86
N PRO A 156 -7.34 8.30 15.12
CA PRO A 156 -7.89 7.62 16.30
C PRO A 156 -9.42 7.64 16.37
N GLN A 157 -10.07 8.69 15.86
CA GLN A 157 -11.52 8.82 15.80
C GLN A 157 -12.14 7.84 14.80
N THR A 158 -11.54 7.70 13.61
CA THR A 158 -11.96 6.70 12.64
C THR A 158 -11.73 5.29 13.16
N LEU A 159 -10.56 5.02 13.77
CA LEU A 159 -10.28 3.74 14.41
C LEU A 159 -11.30 3.40 15.50
N ALA A 160 -11.68 4.35 16.36
CA ALA A 160 -12.71 4.13 17.38
C ALA A 160 -14.10 3.82 16.79
N THR A 161 -14.39 4.32 15.58
CA THR A 161 -15.63 4.03 14.86
C THR A 161 -15.61 2.63 14.25
N VAL A 162 -14.49 2.25 13.63
CA VAL A 162 -14.31 0.94 12.97
C VAL A 162 -14.14 -0.18 14.00
N PHE A 163 -13.52 0.12 15.14
CA PHE A 163 -13.19 -0.81 16.22
C PHE A 163 -13.83 -0.37 17.55
N PRO A 164 -15.16 -0.49 17.71
CA PRO A 164 -15.84 -0.09 18.94
C PRO A 164 -15.35 -0.88 20.17
N ASP A 165 -14.85 -2.10 19.95
CA ASP A 165 -14.36 -3.00 21.01
C ASP A 165 -12.82 -2.94 21.20
N GLY A 166 -12.14 -2.01 20.52
CA GLY A 166 -10.70 -1.81 20.61
C GLY A 166 -9.92 -2.23 19.37
N PHE A 167 -8.96 -1.39 18.98
CA PHE A 167 -8.10 -1.62 17.82
C PHE A 167 -6.95 -2.59 18.15
N PRO A 168 -6.78 -3.71 17.43
CA PRO A 168 -5.75 -4.71 17.75
C PRO A 168 -4.32 -4.27 17.36
N GLY A 169 -4.17 -3.18 16.61
CA GLY A 169 -2.89 -2.72 16.06
C GLY A 169 -2.67 -3.17 14.62
N TYR A 170 -1.95 -2.37 13.83
CA TYR A 170 -1.80 -2.60 12.38
C TYR A 170 -1.12 -3.91 12.02
N ALA A 171 -0.19 -4.42 12.84
CA ALA A 171 0.48 -5.69 12.57
C ALA A 171 -0.50 -6.88 12.56
N LEU A 172 -1.60 -6.81 13.33
CA LEU A 172 -2.61 -7.86 13.35
C LEU A 172 -3.73 -7.63 12.33
N GLU A 173 -3.70 -6.53 11.58
CA GLU A 173 -4.75 -6.17 10.61
C GLU A 173 -4.59 -6.85 9.23
N HIS A 174 -3.93 -8.01 9.19
CA HIS A 174 -3.78 -8.83 8.00
C HIS A 174 -5.06 -9.61 7.67
N ALA A 175 -5.65 -9.31 6.51
CA ALA A 175 -6.94 -9.80 6.05
C ALA A 175 -8.09 -9.56 7.05
N ALA A 176 -7.95 -8.54 7.90
CA ALA A 176 -8.83 -8.25 9.02
C ALA A 176 -9.85 -7.15 8.68
N VAL A 177 -10.28 -6.35 9.67
CA VAL A 177 -11.39 -5.40 9.52
C VAL A 177 -11.05 -4.28 8.54
N ILE A 178 -9.85 -3.68 8.62
CA ILE A 178 -9.45 -2.56 7.77
C ILE A 178 -9.46 -2.96 6.30
N GLU A 179 -8.68 -3.98 5.95
CA GLU A 179 -8.52 -4.42 4.56
C GLU A 179 -9.81 -4.97 3.99
N THR A 180 -10.54 -5.79 4.76
CA THR A 180 -11.82 -6.33 4.31
C THR A 180 -12.84 -5.22 4.09
N SER A 181 -12.87 -4.19 4.94
CA SER A 181 -13.77 -3.03 4.77
C SER A 181 -13.39 -2.21 3.53
N LEU A 182 -12.11 -1.91 3.34
CA LEU A 182 -11.63 -1.19 2.16
C LEU A 182 -11.89 -1.99 0.87
N MET A 183 -11.70 -3.30 0.89
CA MET A 183 -12.01 -4.17 -0.24
C MET A 183 -13.51 -4.23 -0.53
N LEU A 184 -14.37 -4.24 0.50
CA LEU A 184 -15.82 -4.12 0.31
C LEU A 184 -16.23 -2.78 -0.33
N HIS A 185 -15.46 -1.71 -0.09
CA HIS A 185 -15.69 -0.42 -0.71
C HIS A 185 -15.18 -0.37 -2.16
N TYR A 186 -13.91 -0.70 -2.40
CA TYR A 186 -13.28 -0.54 -3.71
C TYR A 186 -13.56 -1.69 -4.69
N HIS A 187 -13.61 -2.93 -4.18
CA HIS A 187 -13.68 -4.15 -4.99
C HIS A 187 -14.66 -5.18 -4.42
N PRO A 188 -15.95 -4.83 -4.17
CA PRO A 188 -16.89 -5.69 -3.45
C PRO A 188 -17.08 -7.08 -4.09
N ALA A 189 -16.98 -7.17 -5.43
CA ALA A 189 -17.13 -8.42 -6.16
C ALA A 189 -16.01 -9.45 -5.88
N LEU A 190 -14.88 -9.01 -5.33
CA LEU A 190 -13.75 -9.87 -4.97
C LEU A 190 -13.84 -10.40 -3.53
N VAL A 191 -14.74 -9.87 -2.71
CA VAL A 191 -14.89 -10.26 -1.30
C VAL A 191 -15.91 -11.39 -1.15
N ARG A 192 -15.54 -12.43 -0.40
CA ARG A 192 -16.39 -13.59 -0.08
C ARG A 192 -16.70 -13.63 1.41
N LEU A 193 -17.62 -12.77 1.87
CA LEU A 193 -17.98 -12.68 3.29
C LEU A 193 -18.53 -13.99 3.87
N ASP A 194 -19.11 -14.85 3.04
CA ASP A 194 -19.56 -16.20 3.39
C ASP A 194 -18.41 -17.14 3.81
N LYS A 195 -17.17 -16.76 3.51
CA LYS A 195 -15.96 -17.52 3.83
C LYS A 195 -15.18 -16.98 5.03
N LEU A 196 -15.65 -15.93 5.70
CA LEU A 196 -14.95 -15.36 6.85
C LEU A 196 -14.61 -16.44 7.89
N PRO A 197 -13.33 -16.60 8.27
CA PRO A 197 -12.95 -17.59 9.26
C PRO A 197 -13.46 -17.22 10.65
N ALA A 198 -13.41 -18.18 11.56
CA ALA A 198 -13.76 -18.00 12.97
C ALA A 198 -12.53 -18.15 13.88
N ASP A 199 -11.34 -17.95 13.32
CA ASP A 199 -10.09 -18.09 14.04
C ASP A 199 -9.99 -17.03 15.16
N PRO A 200 -9.41 -17.37 16.32
CA PRO A 200 -9.09 -16.37 17.33
C PRO A 200 -7.99 -15.43 16.83
N PRO A 201 -7.85 -14.21 17.39
CA PRO A 201 -6.72 -13.34 17.11
C PRO A 201 -5.40 -14.06 17.36
N ALA A 202 -4.43 -13.85 16.47
CA ALA A 202 -3.10 -14.39 16.61
C ALA A 202 -2.41 -13.75 17.83
N ASP A 203 -1.69 -14.57 18.59
CA ASP A 203 -0.86 -14.14 19.72
C ASP A 203 0.54 -14.73 19.53
N PHE A 204 1.55 -13.87 19.63
CA PHE A 204 2.92 -14.22 19.28
C PHE A 204 3.88 -13.92 20.43
N PRO A 205 4.90 -14.77 20.64
CA PRO A 205 5.94 -14.44 21.60
C PRO A 205 6.75 -13.21 21.13
N PRO A 206 7.47 -12.53 22.06
CA PRO A 206 8.26 -11.33 21.75
C PRO A 206 9.59 -11.65 21.02
N TYR A 207 9.61 -12.70 20.20
CA TYR A 207 10.73 -13.11 19.36
C TYR A 207 10.23 -13.83 18.10
N ASP A 208 11.09 -13.95 17.10
CA ASP A 208 10.85 -14.72 15.88
C ASP A 208 11.84 -15.89 15.81
N ILE A 209 11.48 -16.94 15.07
CA ILE A 209 12.33 -18.11 14.86
C ILE A 209 12.29 -18.53 13.40
N HIS A 210 13.43 -19.01 12.89
CA HIS A 210 13.57 -19.48 11.51
C HIS A 210 14.15 -20.91 11.49
N PRO A 211 13.55 -21.88 10.76
CA PRO A 211 12.32 -21.76 9.97
C PRO A 211 11.11 -21.34 10.81
N ALA A 212 10.23 -20.53 10.21
CA ALA A 212 9.01 -20.07 10.87
C ALA A 212 8.15 -21.27 11.29
N LYS A 213 7.48 -21.15 12.44
CA LYS A 213 6.58 -22.16 12.99
C LYS A 213 5.16 -21.93 12.47
N PRO A 214 4.65 -22.76 11.53
CA PRO A 214 3.34 -22.53 10.92
C PRO A 214 2.18 -22.57 11.92
N ASP A 215 2.33 -23.34 13.00
CA ASP A 215 1.36 -23.50 14.08
C ASP A 215 1.17 -22.26 14.96
N TRP A 216 2.02 -21.23 14.80
CA TRP A 216 1.84 -19.92 15.45
C TRP A 216 0.80 -19.04 14.74
N VAL A 217 0.51 -19.35 13.48
CA VAL A 217 -0.40 -18.55 12.66
C VAL A 217 -1.74 -19.27 12.55
N PRO A 218 -2.87 -18.56 12.63
CA PRO A 218 -4.18 -19.18 12.41
C PRO A 218 -4.25 -19.94 11.08
N PRO A 219 -4.88 -21.13 11.01
CA PRO A 219 -4.91 -21.95 9.80
C PRO A 219 -5.55 -21.25 8.60
N SER A 220 -6.44 -20.28 8.81
CA SER A 220 -6.98 -19.48 7.72
C SER A 220 -5.97 -18.51 7.12
N GLY A 221 -4.90 -18.17 7.86
CA GLY A 221 -3.93 -17.15 7.52
C GLY A 221 -4.34 -15.73 7.95
N VAL A 222 -5.55 -15.53 8.46
CA VAL A 222 -6.04 -14.24 8.96
C VAL A 222 -5.52 -14.00 10.39
N LEU A 223 -4.92 -12.84 10.67
CA LEU A 223 -4.30 -12.58 11.98
C LEU A 223 -5.27 -12.01 13.03
N SER A 224 -6.35 -11.37 12.60
CA SER A 224 -7.43 -10.95 13.50
C SER A 224 -8.79 -10.95 12.79
N SER A 225 -9.86 -11.06 13.56
CA SER A 225 -11.20 -11.26 13.02
C SER A 225 -11.64 -10.10 12.11
N ALA A 226 -11.94 -10.41 10.84
CA ALA A 226 -12.62 -9.49 9.92
C ALA A 226 -14.14 -9.35 10.16
N ARG A 227 -14.69 -9.98 11.20
CA ARG A 227 -16.09 -9.74 11.61
C ARG A 227 -16.25 -8.29 12.06
N GLY A 228 -17.23 -7.59 11.51
CA GLY A 228 -17.40 -6.15 11.69
C GLY A 228 -16.93 -5.32 10.49
N ALA A 229 -16.26 -5.94 9.51
CA ALA A 229 -15.95 -5.28 8.26
C ALA A 229 -17.23 -4.93 7.48
N THR A 230 -17.31 -3.69 7.00
CA THR A 230 -18.44 -3.21 6.20
C THR A 230 -17.97 -2.28 5.08
N ALA A 231 -18.73 -2.20 4.00
CA ALA A 231 -18.48 -1.22 2.94
C ALA A 231 -18.56 0.24 3.46
N ALA A 232 -19.36 0.50 4.50
CA ALA A 232 -19.47 1.81 5.12
C ALA A 232 -18.20 2.20 5.88
N HIS A 233 -17.61 1.26 6.65
CA HIS A 233 -16.29 1.46 7.26
C HIS A 233 -15.22 1.69 6.19
N GLY A 234 -15.27 0.93 5.09
CA GLY A 234 -14.37 1.11 3.96
C GLY A 234 -14.48 2.50 3.33
N ALA A 235 -15.70 2.97 3.08
CA ALA A 235 -15.95 4.29 2.50
C ALA A 235 -15.52 5.44 3.44
N LEU A 236 -15.73 5.28 4.76
CA LEU A 236 -15.28 6.22 5.77
C LEU A 236 -13.75 6.36 5.73
N MET A 237 -13.03 5.24 5.84
CA MET A 237 -11.56 5.24 5.77
C MET A 237 -11.07 5.75 4.42
N ALA A 238 -11.61 5.27 3.29
CA ALA A 238 -11.23 5.73 1.96
C ALA A 238 -11.30 7.27 1.81
N THR A 239 -12.38 7.87 2.31
CA THR A 239 -12.57 9.33 2.27
C THR A 239 -11.54 10.05 3.11
N GLU A 240 -11.27 9.57 4.34
CA GLU A 240 -10.26 10.14 5.23
C GLU A 240 -8.86 10.00 4.63
N LEU A 241 -8.49 8.79 4.19
CA LEU A 241 -7.19 8.48 3.59
C LEU A 241 -6.90 9.39 2.39
N ALA A 242 -7.86 9.51 1.47
CA ALA A 242 -7.70 10.39 0.32
C ALA A 242 -7.48 11.84 0.74
N ALA A 243 -8.25 12.36 1.70
CA ALA A 243 -8.12 13.72 2.20
C ALA A 243 -6.77 13.95 2.90
N SER A 244 -6.41 13.09 3.84
CA SER A 244 -5.21 13.25 4.66
C SER A 244 -3.92 13.05 3.86
N ILE A 245 -3.87 12.04 2.97
CA ILE A 245 -2.72 11.81 2.10
C ILE A 245 -2.56 12.96 1.11
N SER A 246 -3.64 13.40 0.45
CA SER A 246 -3.56 14.53 -0.50
C SER A 246 -3.10 15.82 0.18
N ALA A 247 -3.57 16.09 1.41
CA ALA A 247 -3.12 17.24 2.19
C ALA A 247 -1.62 17.16 2.54
N ALA A 248 -1.13 15.98 2.96
CA ALA A 248 0.29 15.78 3.25
C ALA A 248 1.17 15.95 2.00
N VAL A 249 0.75 15.38 0.86
CA VAL A 249 1.44 15.52 -0.43
C VAL A 249 1.48 16.99 -0.87
N ALA A 250 0.36 17.71 -0.74
CA ALA A 250 0.29 19.12 -1.09
C ALA A 250 1.20 19.98 -0.22
N ALA A 251 1.24 19.72 1.09
CA ALA A 251 2.11 20.42 2.03
C ALA A 251 3.59 20.16 1.74
N GLU A 252 3.99 18.89 1.58
CA GLU A 252 5.40 18.51 1.39
C GLU A 252 5.96 19.01 0.05
N PHE A 253 5.16 18.94 -1.01
CA PHE A 253 5.60 19.35 -2.37
C PHE A 253 5.20 20.76 -2.76
N GLY A 254 4.63 21.55 -1.84
CA GLY A 254 4.21 22.93 -2.08
C GLY A 254 3.22 23.06 -3.24
N LEU A 255 2.25 22.14 -3.34
CA LEU A 255 1.22 22.18 -4.38
C LEU A 255 0.14 23.19 -4.02
N ALA A 256 -0.31 23.97 -5.00
CA ALA A 256 -1.51 24.78 -4.84
C ALA A 256 -2.72 23.85 -4.63
N ALA A 257 -3.59 24.15 -3.66
CA ALA A 257 -4.83 23.42 -3.47
C ALA A 257 -5.63 23.44 -4.79
N THR A 258 -5.93 22.26 -5.36
CA THR A 258 -6.83 22.18 -6.51
C THR A 258 -8.26 22.38 -6.00
N ALA A 259 -8.92 23.42 -6.53
CA ALA A 259 -10.30 23.78 -6.21
C ALA A 259 -11.31 22.70 -6.64
#